data_AF-W4M2W4-F1
#
_entry.id   AF-W4M2W4-F1
#
_cell.length_a   1.000
_cell.length_b   1.000
_cell.length_c   1.000
_cell.angle_alpha   90.00
_cell.angle_beta   90.00
_cell.angle_gamma   90.00
#
_symmetry.space_group_name_H-M   'P 1'
#
loop_
_entity.id
_entity.type
_entity.pdbx_description
1 polymer ?
#
loop_
_entity_poly.entity_id
_entity_poly.type
_entity_poly.pdbx_seq_one_letter_code
_entity_poly.pdbx_strand_id
1 'polypeptide(L)'
;MFLSCTFPADAEYRLEIQHIGERISDVLRQRGVIGRFGVDFVSTKQGEQWDHCAIEINLRKGGTTHPFMMLQFLTDGDYDPETGLYLTPSGDPRFYYASDNVQSPLYRGLSPEDLIDISVMHQLHFHSTEQRGVVFHLISALSEFGKFGAVCIAESAQQARVIYDDTVRILNQETQNA
;
A
#
# COMPACT_ATOMS: atom_id res chain seq x y z
N MET A 1 6.67 -14.39 -5.17
CA MET A 1 6.71 -13.70 -3.86
C MET A 1 6.21 -12.28 -4.09
N PHE A 2 5.29 -11.79 -3.27
CA PHE A 2 4.77 -10.43 -3.37
C PHE A 2 5.86 -9.44 -2.90
N LEU A 3 6.20 -8.46 -3.73
CA LEU A 3 7.27 -7.50 -3.45
C LEU A 3 6.71 -6.20 -2.88
N SER A 4 5.74 -5.63 -3.57
CA SER A 4 5.12 -4.36 -3.20
C SER A 4 3.81 -4.15 -3.98
N CYS A 5 3.00 -3.20 -3.55
CA CYS A 5 1.92 -2.64 -4.35
C CYS A 5 1.85 -1.12 -4.21
N THR A 6 1.19 -0.50 -5.17
CA THR A 6 0.80 0.90 -5.13
C THR A 6 -0.72 1.00 -5.14
N PHE A 7 -1.21 2.13 -4.64
CA PHE A 7 -2.60 2.51 -4.77
C PHE A 7 -2.72 4.02 -4.97
N PRO A 8 -3.68 4.48 -5.79
CA PRO A 8 -4.55 3.69 -6.66
C PRO A 8 -3.79 3.07 -7.84
N ALA A 9 -4.51 2.30 -8.67
CA ALA A 9 -3.99 1.86 -9.96
C ALA A 9 -3.73 3.05 -10.89
N ASP A 10 -3.01 2.81 -11.98
CA ASP A 10 -2.64 3.87 -12.93
C ASP A 10 -3.87 4.61 -13.47
N ALA A 11 -3.74 5.93 -13.64
CA ALA A 11 -4.82 6.79 -14.12
C ALA A 11 -5.31 6.39 -15.51
N GLU A 12 -4.45 5.80 -16.36
CA GLU A 12 -4.84 5.40 -17.71
C GLU A 12 -5.90 4.29 -17.73
N TYR A 13 -6.00 3.46 -16.67
CA TYR A 13 -6.89 2.29 -16.69
C TYR A 13 -7.63 1.99 -15.38
N ARG A 14 -7.37 2.71 -14.28
CA ARG A 14 -7.96 2.40 -12.96
C ARG A 14 -9.49 2.35 -12.97
N LEU A 15 -10.13 3.24 -13.74
CA LEU A 15 -11.59 3.26 -13.86
C LEU A 15 -12.09 2.05 -14.65
N GLU A 16 -11.41 1.64 -15.71
CA GLU A 16 -11.82 0.48 -16.50
C GLU A 16 -11.86 -0.80 -15.66
N ILE A 17 -10.78 -1.07 -14.90
CA ILE A 17 -10.73 -2.23 -14.01
C ILE A 17 -11.73 -2.14 -12.85
N GLN A 18 -12.04 -0.94 -12.36
CA GLN A 18 -13.08 -0.72 -11.33
C GLN A 18 -14.45 -1.12 -11.88
N HIS A 19 -14.84 -0.62 -13.06
CA HIS A 19 -16.12 -0.94 -13.67
C HIS A 19 -16.27 -2.46 -13.93
N ILE A 20 -15.19 -3.14 -14.34
CA ILE A 20 -15.21 -4.60 -14.47
C ILE A 20 -15.37 -5.27 -13.11
N GLY A 21 -14.65 -4.80 -12.09
CA GLY A 21 -14.77 -5.27 -10.70
C GLY A 21 -16.19 -5.12 -10.12
N GLU A 22 -16.87 -4.01 -10.40
CA GLU A 22 -18.26 -3.77 -10.00
C GLU A 22 -19.22 -4.78 -10.63
N ARG A 23 -19.08 -5.06 -11.93
CA ARG A 23 -19.87 -6.09 -12.63
C ARG A 23 -19.65 -7.48 -12.03
N ILE A 24 -18.42 -7.80 -11.64
CA ILE A 24 -18.10 -9.05 -10.94
C ILE A 24 -18.76 -9.05 -9.55
N SER A 25 -18.71 -7.93 -8.82
CA SER A 25 -19.36 -7.75 -7.52
C SER A 25 -20.86 -8.05 -7.58
N ASP A 26 -21.56 -7.53 -8.59
CA ASP A 26 -22.99 -7.78 -8.78
C ASP A 26 -23.30 -9.27 -8.95
N VAL A 27 -22.50 -9.99 -9.74
CA VAL A 27 -22.64 -11.43 -9.93
C VAL A 27 -22.36 -12.19 -8.63
N LEU A 28 -21.31 -11.83 -7.89
CA LEU A 28 -21.00 -12.47 -6.61
C LEU A 28 -22.10 -12.22 -5.58
N ARG A 29 -22.65 -11.00 -5.51
CA ARG A 29 -23.79 -10.65 -4.66
C ARG A 29 -25.02 -11.48 -4.99
N GLN A 30 -25.37 -11.63 -6.27
CA GLN A 30 -26.50 -12.47 -6.72
C GLN A 30 -26.32 -13.95 -6.33
N ARG A 31 -25.08 -14.41 -6.19
CA ARG A 31 -24.74 -15.76 -5.72
C ARG A 31 -24.68 -15.88 -4.20
N GLY A 32 -25.00 -14.83 -3.45
CA GLY A 32 -25.04 -14.85 -1.99
C GLY A 32 -23.68 -14.71 -1.32
N VAL A 33 -22.64 -14.26 -2.04
CA VAL A 33 -21.34 -13.97 -1.43
C VAL A 33 -21.47 -12.75 -0.51
N ILE A 34 -21.03 -12.90 0.73
CA ILE A 34 -20.99 -11.84 1.74
C ILE A 34 -19.55 -11.70 2.23
N GLY A 35 -19.03 -10.48 2.19
CA GLY A 35 -17.69 -10.14 2.66
C GLY A 35 -16.81 -9.52 1.59
N ARG A 36 -15.51 -9.40 1.90
CA ARG A 36 -14.52 -8.82 0.99
C ARG A 36 -14.03 -9.86 -0.01
N PHE A 37 -13.81 -9.40 -1.23
CA PHE A 37 -13.11 -10.15 -2.26
C PHE A 37 -12.11 -9.26 -3.00
N GLY A 38 -11.16 -9.88 -3.68
CA GLY A 38 -10.29 -9.24 -4.66
C GLY A 38 -10.47 -9.88 -6.03
N VAL A 39 -10.22 -9.12 -7.09
CA VAL A 39 -10.12 -9.63 -8.46
C VAL A 39 -8.76 -9.21 -8.98
N ASP A 40 -8.01 -10.18 -9.48
CA ASP A 40 -6.70 -9.92 -10.06
C ASP A 40 -6.82 -9.83 -11.58
N PHE A 41 -6.21 -8.79 -12.15
CA PHE A 41 -6.20 -8.51 -13.57
C PHE A 41 -4.77 -8.48 -14.10
N VAL A 42 -4.60 -8.92 -15.34
CA VAL A 42 -3.44 -8.61 -16.18
C VAL A 42 -3.90 -7.61 -17.23
N SER A 43 -3.29 -6.42 -17.21
CA SER A 43 -3.58 -5.33 -18.15
C SER A 43 -2.46 -5.19 -19.16
N THR A 44 -2.77 -5.18 -20.45
CA THR A 44 -1.80 -4.98 -21.53
C THR A 44 -2.18 -3.78 -22.39
N LYS A 45 -1.21 -2.94 -22.76
CA LYS A 45 -1.46 -1.79 -23.63
C LYS A 45 -1.38 -2.22 -25.09
N GLN A 46 -2.47 -2.04 -25.83
CA GLN A 46 -2.58 -2.30 -27.27
C GLN A 46 -2.85 -0.97 -28.00
N GLY A 47 -1.78 -0.33 -28.48
CA GLY A 47 -1.86 1.03 -29.02
C GLY A 47 -2.25 2.03 -27.93
N GLU A 48 -3.38 2.71 -28.12
CA GLU A 48 -3.93 3.69 -27.17
C GLU A 48 -4.93 3.08 -26.18
N GLN A 49 -5.21 1.77 -26.28
CA GLN A 49 -6.20 1.08 -25.45
C GLN A 49 -5.54 0.12 -24.46
N TRP A 50 -6.21 -0.12 -23.34
CA TRP A 50 -5.86 -1.17 -22.39
C TRP A 50 -6.77 -2.37 -22.58
N ASP A 51 -6.17 -3.56 -22.61
CA ASP A 51 -6.88 -4.84 -22.60
C ASP A 51 -6.70 -5.49 -21.23
N HIS A 52 -7.82 -5.83 -20.58
CA HIS A 52 -7.88 -6.27 -19.19
C HIS A 52 -8.37 -7.71 -19.08
N CYS A 53 -7.47 -8.63 -18.73
CA CYS A 53 -7.80 -10.03 -18.51
C CYS A 53 -7.93 -10.31 -17.00
N ALA A 54 -9.13 -10.61 -16.53
CA ALA A 54 -9.34 -11.09 -15.16
C ALA A 54 -8.83 -12.53 -15.04
N ILE A 55 -7.90 -12.77 -14.10
CA ILE A 55 -7.23 -14.07 -13.96
C ILE A 55 -7.65 -14.85 -12.72
N GLU A 56 -8.10 -14.17 -11.66
CA GLU A 56 -8.42 -14.80 -10.38
C GLU A 56 -9.47 -13.98 -9.60
N ILE A 57 -10.31 -14.68 -8.83
CA ILE A 57 -11.17 -14.08 -7.80
C ILE A 57 -10.80 -14.68 -6.44
N ASN A 58 -10.45 -13.80 -5.50
CA ASN A 58 -10.07 -14.16 -4.15
C ASN A 58 -11.20 -13.80 -3.17
N LEU A 59 -11.99 -14.78 -2.72
CA LEU A 59 -13.07 -14.59 -1.73
C LEU A 59 -12.56 -14.56 -0.28
N ARG A 60 -11.65 -13.62 0.00
CA ARG A 60 -11.03 -13.42 1.32
C ARG A 60 -10.37 -12.04 1.38
N LYS A 61 -9.88 -11.67 2.57
CA LYS A 61 -8.91 -10.57 2.70
C LYS A 61 -7.60 -10.95 2.00
N GLY A 62 -7.11 -10.08 1.11
CA GLY A 62 -5.87 -10.23 0.37
C GLY A 62 -4.73 -9.40 0.95
N GLY A 63 -3.54 -9.48 0.35
CA GLY A 63 -2.37 -8.70 0.80
C GLY A 63 -2.56 -7.19 0.71
N THR A 64 -3.42 -6.72 -0.20
CA THR A 64 -3.75 -5.28 -0.34
C THR A 64 -4.79 -4.80 0.66
N THR A 65 -5.46 -5.71 1.38
CA THR A 65 -6.49 -5.31 2.36
C THR A 65 -5.88 -4.55 3.53
N HIS A 66 -4.72 -4.97 4.05
CA HIS A 66 -4.10 -4.32 5.18
C HIS A 66 -3.62 -2.88 4.86
N PRO A 67 -2.84 -2.63 3.79
CA PRO A 67 -2.44 -1.27 3.41
C PRO A 67 -3.63 -0.32 3.17
N PHE A 68 -4.68 -0.79 2.48
CA PHE A 68 -5.86 0.04 2.25
C PHE A 68 -6.62 0.36 3.55
N MET A 69 -6.77 -0.61 4.45
CA MET A 69 -7.38 -0.36 5.77
C MET A 69 -6.52 0.60 6.61
N MET A 70 -5.18 0.50 6.54
CA MET A 70 -4.29 1.43 7.22
C MET A 70 -4.46 2.86 6.71
N LEU A 71 -4.54 3.04 5.38
CA LEU A 71 -4.86 4.34 4.79
C LEU A 71 -6.18 4.89 5.35
N GLN A 72 -7.23 4.07 5.38
CA GLN A 72 -8.54 4.43 5.94
C GLN A 72 -8.46 4.88 7.41
N PHE A 73 -7.85 4.07 8.27
CA PHE A 73 -7.80 4.38 9.70
C PHE A 73 -6.95 5.60 10.03
N LEU A 74 -5.90 5.87 9.26
CA LEU A 74 -4.97 6.96 9.56
C LEU A 74 -5.43 8.32 9.01
N THR A 75 -6.26 8.32 7.98
CA THR A 75 -6.61 9.55 7.26
C THR A 75 -8.11 9.91 7.33
N ASP A 76 -8.95 8.97 7.76
CA ASP A 76 -10.41 9.11 7.84
C ASP A 76 -11.07 9.52 6.51
N GLY A 77 -10.38 9.25 5.39
CA GLY A 77 -10.87 9.52 4.04
C GLY A 77 -11.71 8.38 3.46
N ASP A 78 -12.16 8.57 2.22
CA ASP A 78 -12.96 7.60 1.49
C ASP A 78 -12.53 7.44 0.03
N TYR A 79 -12.89 6.30 -0.56
CA TYR A 79 -12.69 6.05 -1.98
C TYR A 79 -13.76 6.77 -2.81
N ASP A 80 -13.33 7.61 -3.73
CA ASP A 80 -14.21 8.25 -4.70
C ASP A 80 -14.35 7.38 -5.96
N PRO A 81 -15.51 6.74 -6.19
CA PRO A 81 -15.71 5.85 -7.34
C PRO A 81 -15.73 6.58 -8.68
N GLU A 82 -15.98 7.89 -8.71
CA GLU A 82 -16.02 8.66 -9.96
C GLU A 82 -14.60 8.90 -10.49
N THR A 83 -13.65 9.18 -9.60
CA THR A 83 -12.26 9.45 -9.98
C THR A 83 -11.33 8.26 -9.82
N GLY A 84 -11.73 7.25 -9.04
CA GLY A 84 -10.90 6.11 -8.64
C GLY A 84 -9.76 6.49 -7.69
N LEU A 85 -9.87 7.64 -7.03
CA LEU A 85 -8.92 8.13 -6.05
C LEU A 85 -9.44 7.89 -4.64
N TYR A 86 -8.53 7.89 -3.67
CA TYR A 86 -8.89 7.98 -2.26
C TYR A 86 -8.66 9.41 -1.79
N LEU A 87 -9.67 10.00 -1.17
CA LEU A 87 -9.70 11.40 -0.77
C LEU A 87 -9.82 11.51 0.75
N THR A 88 -9.00 12.36 1.34
CA THR A 88 -9.12 12.78 2.74
C THR A 88 -10.43 13.55 2.97
N PRO A 89 -10.87 13.77 4.22
CA PRO A 89 -12.04 14.62 4.50
C PRO A 89 -11.96 16.03 3.91
N SER A 90 -10.75 16.56 3.72
CA SER A 90 -10.50 17.86 3.10
C SER A 90 -10.58 17.83 1.56
N GLY A 91 -10.72 16.64 0.95
CA GLY A 91 -10.78 16.44 -0.50
C GLY A 91 -9.42 16.22 -1.17
N ASP A 92 -8.32 16.23 -0.41
CA ASP A 92 -6.99 15.98 -0.97
C ASP A 92 -6.78 14.48 -1.24
N PRO A 93 -6.14 14.09 -2.35
CA PRO A 93 -5.90 12.69 -2.63
C PRO A 93 -4.80 12.10 -1.74
N ARG A 94 -4.92 10.81 -1.44
CA ARG A 94 -3.85 10.02 -0.82
C ARG A 94 -3.55 8.75 -1.61
N PHE A 95 -2.26 8.51 -1.73
CA PHE A 95 -1.64 7.40 -2.42
C PHE A 95 -0.84 6.60 -1.40
N TYR A 96 -0.63 5.31 -1.68
CA TYR A 96 0.37 4.56 -0.93
C TYR A 96 1.30 3.74 -1.82
N TYR A 97 2.50 3.51 -1.29
CA TYR A 97 3.38 2.42 -1.66
C TYR A 97 3.52 1.49 -0.45
N ALA A 98 3.26 0.20 -0.62
CA ALA A 98 3.30 -0.76 0.47
C ALA A 98 4.14 -1.98 0.11
N SER A 99 4.86 -2.51 1.09
CA SER A 99 5.63 -3.75 0.99
C SER A 99 5.58 -4.52 2.30
N ASP A 100 5.38 -5.84 2.22
CA ASP A 100 5.51 -6.75 3.36
C ASP A 100 6.89 -7.44 3.38
N ASN A 101 7.81 -6.97 2.52
CA ASN A 101 9.05 -7.65 2.21
C ASN A 101 10.26 -6.70 2.24
N VAL A 102 10.22 -5.68 3.10
CA VAL A 102 11.41 -4.89 3.41
C VAL A 102 12.33 -5.79 4.23
N GLN A 103 13.43 -6.23 3.61
CA GLN A 103 14.32 -7.22 4.21
C GLN A 103 15.77 -6.96 3.88
N SER A 104 16.63 -6.98 4.90
CA SER A 104 18.09 -6.92 4.76
C SER A 104 18.75 -7.66 5.91
N PRO A 105 19.84 -8.43 5.68
CA PRO A 105 20.65 -8.98 6.76
C PRO A 105 21.19 -7.92 7.72
N LEU A 106 21.38 -6.68 7.25
CA LEU A 106 21.82 -5.54 8.06
C LEU A 106 20.83 -5.18 9.16
N TYR A 107 19.54 -5.51 8.98
CA TYR A 107 18.50 -5.16 9.96
C TYR A 107 18.37 -6.19 11.08
N ARG A 108 19.12 -7.31 11.03
CA ARG A 108 19.10 -8.31 12.10
C ARG A 108 19.73 -7.74 13.36
N GLY A 109 19.11 -7.99 14.50
CA GLY A 109 19.46 -7.40 15.79
C GLY A 109 18.71 -6.10 16.08
N LEU A 110 18.20 -5.39 15.06
CA LEU A 110 17.42 -4.17 15.27
C LEU A 110 16.11 -4.49 15.99
N SER A 111 15.86 -3.83 17.11
CA SER A 111 14.61 -4.01 17.85
C SER A 111 13.46 -3.20 17.22
N PRO A 112 12.19 -3.58 17.45
CA PRO A 112 11.06 -2.74 17.08
C PRO A 112 11.15 -1.31 17.65
N GLU A 113 11.68 -1.16 18.86
CA GLU A 113 11.89 0.13 19.51
C GLU A 113 12.91 0.97 18.74
N ASP A 114 14.05 0.39 18.34
CA ASP A 114 15.05 1.09 17.53
C ASP A 114 14.48 1.55 16.18
N LEU A 115 13.66 0.72 15.53
CA LEU A 115 12.99 1.09 14.27
C LEU A 115 12.09 2.31 14.46
N ILE A 116 11.32 2.35 15.55
CA ILE A 116 10.47 3.50 15.87
C ILE A 116 11.34 4.73 16.16
N ASP A 117 12.39 4.60 16.97
CA ASP A 117 13.28 5.71 17.33
C ASP A 117 13.98 6.30 16.11
N ILE A 118 14.52 5.47 15.21
CA ILE A 118 15.08 5.90 13.92
C ILE A 118 14.04 6.66 13.11
N SER A 119 12.81 6.13 13.02
CA SER A 119 11.74 6.78 12.24
C SER A 119 11.31 8.13 12.81
N VAL A 120 11.39 8.32 14.13
CA VAL A 120 11.10 9.59 14.79
C VAL A 120 12.25 10.57 14.61
N MET A 121 13.48 10.13 14.85
CA MET A 121 14.69 10.95 14.72
C MET A 121 14.85 11.53 13.31
N HIS A 122 14.53 10.74 12.29
CA HIS A 122 14.61 11.15 10.88
C HIS A 122 13.28 11.67 10.31
N GLN A 123 12.25 11.88 11.14
CA GLN A 123 10.93 12.41 10.75
C GLN A 123 10.26 11.61 9.61
N LEU A 124 10.46 10.29 9.59
CA LEU A 124 9.86 9.38 8.62
C LEU A 124 8.45 8.94 9.00
N HIS A 125 8.21 8.81 10.31
CA HIS A 125 6.94 8.34 10.86
C HIS A 125 5.74 9.11 10.32
N PHE A 126 4.59 8.45 10.31
CA PHE A 126 3.35 9.07 9.86
C PHE A 126 2.96 10.29 10.72
N HIS A 127 2.78 11.43 10.06
CA HIS A 127 2.31 12.68 10.65
C HIS A 127 0.80 12.81 10.46
N SER A 128 0.03 12.78 11.55
CA SER A 128 -1.45 12.79 11.49
C SER A 128 -2.03 14.08 10.91
N THR A 129 -1.38 15.22 11.10
CA THR A 129 -1.84 16.51 10.57
C THR A 129 -1.65 16.60 9.06
N GLU A 130 -0.50 16.16 8.55
CA GLU A 130 -0.20 16.14 7.11
C GLU A 130 -0.79 14.92 6.41
N GLN A 131 -1.17 13.90 7.19
CA GLN A 131 -1.65 12.61 6.71
C GLN A 131 -0.67 11.94 5.73
N ARG A 132 0.62 11.97 6.07
CA ARG A 132 1.71 11.42 5.25
C ARG A 132 2.84 10.84 6.11
N GLY A 133 3.64 9.95 5.53
CA GLY A 133 4.77 9.28 6.18
C GLY A 133 4.67 7.76 6.12
N VAL A 134 5.54 7.06 6.84
CA VAL A 134 5.55 5.60 6.89
C VAL A 134 4.91 5.06 8.17
N VAL A 135 4.18 3.96 8.03
CA VAL A 135 3.79 3.10 9.15
C VAL A 135 4.34 1.70 8.93
N PHE A 136 4.86 1.10 10.00
CA PHE A 136 5.47 -0.23 9.98
C PHE A 136 4.52 -1.30 10.52
N HIS A 137 4.59 -2.48 9.94
CA HIS A 137 3.86 -3.67 10.36
C HIS A 137 4.77 -4.90 10.29
N LEU A 138 4.34 -6.03 10.85
CA LEU A 138 5.14 -7.27 10.92
C LEU A 138 6.52 -7.07 11.61
N ILE A 139 6.66 -6.06 12.47
CA ILE A 139 7.94 -5.67 13.09
C ILE A 139 8.49 -6.71 14.08
N SER A 140 7.68 -7.68 14.50
CA SER A 140 8.15 -8.80 15.32
C SER A 140 9.17 -9.70 14.60
N ALA A 141 9.20 -9.68 13.27
CA ALA A 141 10.18 -10.43 12.47
C ALA A 141 11.49 -9.66 12.25
N LEU A 142 11.58 -8.41 12.72
CA LEU A 142 12.70 -7.52 12.42
C LEU A 142 14.00 -8.03 13.03
N SER A 143 14.04 -8.21 14.35
CA SER A 143 15.30 -8.52 15.05
C SER A 143 15.90 -9.84 14.58
N GLU A 144 15.09 -10.90 14.41
CA GLU A 144 15.63 -12.21 14.02
C GLU A 144 15.87 -12.34 12.51
N PHE A 145 14.96 -11.84 11.68
CA PHE A 145 14.99 -12.08 10.22
C PHE A 145 15.41 -10.87 9.39
N GLY A 146 15.60 -9.71 10.02
CA GLY A 146 15.87 -8.44 9.36
C GLY A 146 14.72 -8.02 8.46
N LYS A 147 13.48 -8.37 8.81
CA LYS A 147 12.30 -8.23 7.94
C LYS A 147 11.16 -7.50 8.63
N PHE A 148 10.53 -6.58 7.91
CA PHE A 148 9.32 -5.89 8.33
C PHE A 148 8.49 -5.47 7.11
N GLY A 149 7.29 -4.98 7.37
CA GLY A 149 6.43 -4.35 6.38
C GLY A 149 6.34 -2.84 6.56
N ALA A 150 6.12 -2.12 5.47
CA ALA A 150 5.94 -0.68 5.45
C ALA A 150 4.76 -0.28 4.55
N VAL A 151 3.99 0.71 5.00
CA VAL A 151 2.98 1.41 4.21
C VAL A 151 3.35 2.90 4.22
N CYS A 152 3.76 3.42 3.06
CA CYS A 152 4.18 4.80 2.88
C CYS A 152 3.04 5.58 2.23
N ILE A 153 2.50 6.57 2.92
CA ILE A 153 1.34 7.36 2.49
C ILE A 153 1.79 8.77 2.10
N ALA A 154 1.32 9.27 0.96
CA ALA A 154 1.59 10.63 0.49
C ALA A 154 0.49 11.15 -0.45
N GLU A 155 0.67 12.38 -0.93
CA GLU A 155 -0.24 13.09 -1.83
C GLU A 155 -0.13 12.64 -3.30
N SER A 156 0.92 11.87 -3.63
CA SER A 156 1.11 11.29 -4.96
C SER A 156 1.86 9.95 -4.90
N ALA A 157 1.73 9.14 -5.95
CA ALA A 157 2.43 7.86 -6.06
C ALA A 157 3.96 8.03 -5.99
N GLN A 158 4.48 9.10 -6.60
CA GLN A 158 5.90 9.43 -6.59
C GLN A 158 6.38 9.79 -5.19
N GLN A 159 5.64 10.60 -4.45
CA GLN A 159 6.00 10.98 -3.08
C GLN A 159 5.94 9.78 -2.12
N ALA A 160 4.92 8.92 -2.27
CA ALA A 160 4.82 7.69 -1.48
C ALA A 160 6.03 6.76 -1.73
N ARG A 161 6.51 6.71 -2.98
CA ARG A 161 7.72 5.98 -3.35
C ARG A 161 8.99 6.62 -2.77
N VAL A 162 9.10 7.95 -2.77
CA VAL A 162 10.22 8.68 -2.15
C VAL A 162 10.31 8.37 -0.66
N ILE A 163 9.19 8.40 0.07
CA ILE A 163 9.15 8.04 1.50
C ILE A 163 9.67 6.62 1.72
N TYR A 164 9.27 5.66 0.87
CA TYR A 164 9.76 4.29 0.94
C TYR A 164 11.28 4.20 0.71
N ASP A 165 11.77 4.82 -0.36
CA ASP A 165 13.20 4.78 -0.71
C ASP A 165 14.05 5.46 0.38
N ASP A 166 13.58 6.57 0.95
CA ASP A 166 14.23 7.26 2.07
C ASP A 166 14.23 6.42 3.34
N THR A 167 13.11 5.76 3.66
CA THR A 167 13.02 4.85 4.81
C THR A 167 14.06 3.72 4.71
N VAL A 168 14.15 3.08 3.54
CA VAL A 168 15.14 2.02 3.30
C VAL A 168 16.57 2.56 3.36
N ARG A 169 16.82 3.72 2.74
CA ARG A 169 18.14 4.36 2.74
C ARG A 169 18.61 4.70 4.15
N ILE A 170 17.76 5.31 4.96
CA ILE A 170 18.09 5.71 6.35
C ILE A 170 18.33 4.49 7.21
N LEU A 171 17.48 3.46 7.13
CA LEU A 171 17.69 2.24 7.90
C LEU A 171 19.00 1.53 7.54
N ASN A 172 19.37 1.51 6.26
CA ASN A 172 20.68 1.00 5.85
C ASN A 172 21.84 1.82 6.41
N GLN A 173 21.70 3.14 6.53
CA GLN A 173 22.73 4.01 7.11
C GLN A 173 22.88 3.79 8.61
N GLU A 174 21.78 3.78 9.36
CA GLU A 174 21.78 3.57 10.81
C GLU A 174 22.32 2.18 11.19
N THR A 175 21.96 1.14 10.43
CA THR A 175 22.41 -0.24 10.72
C THR A 175 23.81 -0.58 10.22
N GLN A 176 24.41 0.24 9.35
CA GLN A 176 25.84 0.13 9.01
C GLN A 176 26.74 0.82 10.04
N ASN A 177 26.19 1.78 10.79
CA ASN A 177 26.93 2.55 11.79
C ASN A 177 26.81 1.97 13.21
N ALA A 178 25.95 0.98 13.42
CA ALA A 178 25.74 0.24 14.67
C ALA A 178 26.68 -0.96 14.78
#